data_AF-A0A7J6KU45-F1
#
_entry.id   AF-A0A7J6KU45-F1
#
_cell.length_a   1.000
_cell.length_b   1.000
_cell.length_c   1.000
_cell.angle_alpha   90.00
_cell.angle_beta   90.00
_cell.angle_gamma   90.00
#
_symmetry.space_group_name_H-M   'P 1'
#
loop_
_entity.id
_entity.type
_entity.pdbx_description
1 polymer ?
#
loop_
_entity_poly.entity_id
_entity_poly.type
_entity_poly.pdbx_seq_one_letter_code
_entity_poly.pdbx_strand_id
1 'polypeptide(L)'
;MSKLRRLLTPPSFLRFPVLANLVRPSPNVQADIVLPEISKDNHVKDPPWDKDAKDPELFWNKWETIKHLRATARILRRNHHLLVDKYDFTTIEGWNMMFMSKMEEFCAYHTRKDMKQEDRQNLATSIAISSWSQIRPRNITSWTVVPYESSIIQARMATHHNHTWYQYVLQVDVEELLTFHKSKKQLGRVSRNYVVFEMSLAKPGAFRISAIRPFRESDD
;
A
#
# COMPACT_ATOMS: atom_id res chain seq x y z
N MET A 1 -32.74 -23.45 -58.14
CA MET A 1 -33.59 -24.40 -57.41
C MET A 1 -32.66 -25.37 -56.67
N SER A 2 -32.54 -25.26 -55.35
CA SER A 2 -33.07 -26.21 -54.31
C SER A 2 -32.40 -27.60 -54.34
N LYS A 3 -31.97 -28.30 -53.28
CA LYS A 3 -31.77 -28.18 -51.81
C LYS A 3 -31.15 -29.55 -51.39
N LEU A 4 -30.41 -29.57 -50.27
CA LEU A 4 -30.18 -30.69 -49.28
C LEU A 4 -28.66 -30.86 -48.98
N ARG A 5 -28.12 -30.30 -47.88
CA ARG A 5 -28.12 -30.76 -46.46
C ARG A 5 -27.50 -32.15 -46.21
N ARG A 6 -26.33 -32.15 -45.53
CA ARG A 6 -26.02 -32.80 -44.22
C ARG A 6 -24.53 -32.54 -43.90
N LEU A 7 -24.22 -31.73 -42.88
CA LEU A 7 -23.98 -32.11 -41.47
C LEU A 7 -22.69 -32.94 -41.27
N LEU A 8 -21.58 -32.25 -40.97
CA LEU A 8 -20.53 -32.74 -40.07
C LEU A 8 -20.02 -31.58 -39.21
N THR A 9 -20.41 -31.62 -37.94
CA THR A 9 -19.95 -30.79 -36.83
C THR A 9 -18.55 -31.21 -36.37
N PRO A 10 -17.62 -30.27 -36.08
CA PRO A 10 -16.43 -30.57 -35.29
C PRO A 10 -16.77 -30.66 -33.79
N PRO A 11 -15.92 -31.32 -32.98
CA PRO A 11 -16.27 -31.74 -31.63
C PRO A 11 -16.46 -30.59 -30.65
N SER A 12 -17.40 -30.83 -29.74
CA SER A 12 -17.79 -30.03 -28.59
C SER A 12 -16.60 -29.64 -27.71
N PHE A 13 -16.28 -28.34 -27.71
CA PHE A 13 -15.65 -27.69 -26.57
C PHE A 13 -16.60 -27.75 -25.37
N LEU A 14 -16.09 -28.27 -24.25
CA LEU A 14 -16.71 -28.15 -22.94
C LEU A 14 -16.90 -26.65 -22.62
N ARG A 15 -18.15 -26.18 -22.75
CA ARG A 15 -18.59 -24.90 -22.22
C ARG A 15 -18.71 -25.04 -20.71
N PHE A 16 -17.78 -24.46 -19.96
CA PHE A 16 -18.06 -24.10 -18.58
C PHE A 16 -18.95 -22.84 -18.59
N PRO A 17 -20.08 -22.82 -17.85
CA PRO A 17 -20.84 -21.59 -17.70
C PRO A 17 -20.00 -20.58 -16.92
N VAL A 18 -19.66 -19.47 -17.59
CA VAL A 18 -19.26 -18.22 -16.94
C VAL A 18 -20.46 -17.75 -16.13
N LEU A 19 -20.51 -18.13 -14.86
CA LEU A 19 -21.33 -17.43 -13.87
C LEU A 19 -20.62 -16.13 -13.55
N ALA A 20 -20.89 -15.13 -14.39
CA ALA A 20 -20.73 -13.73 -14.05
C ALA A 20 -21.73 -13.37 -12.94
N ASN A 21 -21.42 -13.78 -11.71
CA ASN A 21 -21.97 -13.10 -10.53
C ASN A 21 -21.23 -11.78 -10.38
N LEU A 22 -21.65 -10.81 -11.19
CA LEU A 22 -21.50 -9.38 -10.94
C LEU A 22 -22.21 -9.08 -9.61
N VAL A 23 -21.50 -9.29 -8.50
CA VAL A 23 -21.85 -8.66 -7.23
C VAL A 23 -21.66 -7.16 -7.45
N ARG A 24 -22.78 -6.48 -7.72
CA ARG A 24 -22.83 -5.02 -7.69
C ARG A 24 -22.35 -4.58 -6.31
N PRO A 25 -21.31 -3.74 -6.17
CA PRO A 25 -20.98 -3.18 -4.88
C PRO A 25 -22.18 -2.35 -4.41
N SER A 26 -22.73 -2.73 -3.25
CA SER A 26 -23.80 -1.99 -2.59
C SER A 26 -23.31 -0.57 -2.30
N PRO A 27 -24.04 0.51 -2.65
CA PRO A 27 -23.56 1.88 -2.52
C PRO A 27 -23.43 2.39 -1.08
N ASN A 28 -23.78 1.59 -0.05
CA ASN A 28 -24.01 2.08 1.30
C ASN A 28 -23.40 1.23 2.43
N VAL A 29 -22.39 0.40 2.14
CA VAL A 29 -21.56 -0.13 3.23
C VAL A 29 -20.41 0.85 3.44
N GLN A 30 -20.62 1.83 4.33
CA GLN A 30 -19.52 2.39 5.10
C GLN A 30 -18.82 1.18 5.71
N ALA A 31 -17.74 0.73 5.06
CA ALA A 31 -16.82 -0.20 5.68
C ALA A 31 -16.25 0.56 6.87
N ASP A 32 -16.80 0.29 8.05
CA ASP A 32 -16.17 0.56 9.32
C ASP A 32 -14.82 -0.15 9.28
N ILE A 33 -13.82 0.55 8.75
CA ILE A 33 -12.42 0.15 8.86
C ILE A 33 -12.04 0.53 10.29
N VAL A 34 -12.39 -0.37 11.20
CA VAL A 34 -11.89 -0.40 12.56
C VAL A 34 -10.38 -0.59 12.46
N LEU A 35 -9.62 0.43 12.88
CA LEU A 35 -8.20 0.25 13.21
C LEU A 35 -8.11 -0.94 14.17
N PRO A 36 -7.20 -1.90 13.97
CA PRO A 36 -7.22 -3.14 14.73
C PRO A 36 -7.27 -2.85 16.23
N GLU A 37 -8.33 -3.32 16.90
CA GLU A 37 -8.35 -3.30 18.36
C GLU A 37 -7.17 -4.13 18.86
N ILE A 38 -6.43 -3.52 19.78
CA ILE A 38 -5.22 -4.05 20.40
C ILE A 38 -5.55 -5.42 21.00
N SER A 39 -5.14 -6.49 20.31
CA SER A 39 -5.28 -7.84 20.88
C SER A 39 -4.36 -7.91 22.09
N LYS A 40 -4.96 -8.00 23.29
CA LYS A 40 -4.28 -8.06 24.59
C LYS A 40 -3.22 -9.18 24.71
N ASP A 41 -3.24 -10.15 23.78
CA ASP A 41 -2.35 -11.30 23.76
C ASP A 41 -1.20 -11.23 22.74
N ASN A 42 -1.08 -10.14 21.95
CA ASN A 42 0.10 -9.92 21.12
C ASN A 42 1.06 -8.98 21.83
N HIS A 43 2.16 -9.51 22.35
CA HIS A 43 3.32 -8.75 22.82
C HIS A 43 4.10 -8.05 21.67
N VAL A 44 3.41 -7.59 20.62
CA VAL A 44 3.99 -6.82 19.53
C VAL A 44 3.56 -5.38 19.73
N LYS A 45 4.44 -4.61 20.36
CA LYS A 45 4.17 -3.22 20.72
C LYS A 45 3.90 -2.37 19.46
N ASP A 46 3.08 -1.34 19.69
CA ASP A 46 2.46 -0.50 18.68
C ASP A 46 3.46 0.22 17.77
N PRO A 47 3.01 0.75 16.61
CA PRO A 47 3.85 1.60 15.77
C PRO A 47 4.37 2.81 16.58
N PRO A 48 5.49 3.43 16.17
CA PRO A 48 6.27 4.38 16.99
C PRO A 48 5.55 5.67 17.42
N TRP A 49 4.30 5.86 17.01
CA TRP A 49 3.47 7.02 17.37
C TRP A 49 2.37 6.69 18.40
N ASP A 50 2.25 5.44 18.85
CA ASP A 50 1.31 5.10 19.91
C ASP A 50 1.90 5.41 21.28
N LYS A 51 1.21 6.27 22.03
CA LYS A 51 1.72 6.92 23.25
C LYS A 51 1.92 5.95 24.42
N ASP A 52 1.44 4.71 24.28
CA ASP A 52 1.57 3.65 25.28
C ASP A 52 2.84 2.80 25.11
N ALA A 53 3.62 3.03 24.04
CA ALA A 53 4.94 2.41 23.87
C ALA A 53 5.97 3.08 24.81
N LYS A 54 5.91 2.73 26.10
CA LYS A 54 6.76 3.25 27.20
C LYS A 54 8.26 2.90 27.10
N ASP A 55 8.75 2.50 25.93
CA ASP A 55 10.10 1.98 25.76
C ASP A 55 10.79 2.61 24.54
N PRO A 56 11.64 3.63 24.72
CA PRO A 56 12.47 4.16 23.64
C PRO A 56 13.58 3.17 23.20
N GLU A 57 13.66 1.97 23.79
CA GLU A 57 14.52 0.86 23.32
C GLU A 57 13.78 -0.17 22.43
N LEU A 58 12.49 0.04 22.13
CA LEU A 58 11.75 -0.73 21.10
C LEU A 58 12.20 -0.47 19.66
N PHE A 59 13.17 0.41 19.52
CA PHE A 59 13.74 0.82 18.28
C PHE A 59 14.43 -0.39 17.65
N TRP A 60 13.84 -0.86 16.56
CA TRP A 60 14.45 -1.81 15.65
C TRP A 60 14.62 -3.23 16.22
N ASN A 61 13.51 -3.99 16.32
CA ASN A 61 13.62 -5.45 16.28
C ASN A 61 13.99 -5.91 14.87
N LYS A 62 15.26 -5.67 14.50
CA LYS A 62 15.85 -5.97 13.21
C LYS A 62 15.64 -7.44 12.84
N TRP A 63 15.69 -8.33 13.82
CA TRP A 63 15.49 -9.76 13.62
C TRP A 63 14.06 -10.12 13.24
N GLU A 64 13.05 -9.59 13.95
CA GLU A 64 11.64 -9.81 13.58
C GLU A 64 11.32 -9.16 12.23
N THR A 65 11.84 -7.96 11.96
CA THR A 65 11.71 -7.33 10.65
C THR A 65 12.28 -8.23 9.54
N ILE A 66 13.51 -8.72 9.69
CA ILE A 66 14.15 -9.64 8.72
C ILE A 66 13.34 -10.93 8.57
N LYS A 67 12.82 -11.50 9.67
CA LYS A 67 11.99 -12.70 9.65
C LYS A 67 10.71 -12.50 8.85
N HIS A 68 10.01 -11.40 9.05
CA HIS A 68 8.79 -11.07 8.30
C HIS A 68 9.08 -10.75 6.83
N LEU A 69 10.16 -10.01 6.52
CA LEU A 69 10.59 -9.78 5.14
C LEU A 69 10.90 -11.10 4.43
N ARG A 70 11.65 -12.02 5.07
CA ARG A 70 11.95 -13.35 4.52
C ARG A 70 10.70 -14.21 4.34
N ALA A 71 9.77 -14.18 5.30
CA ALA A 71 8.52 -14.92 5.19
C ALA A 71 7.68 -14.41 4.00
N THR A 72 7.64 -13.08 3.83
CA THR A 72 6.98 -12.43 2.70
C THR A 72 7.65 -12.79 1.38
N ALA A 73 8.98 -12.72 1.29
CA ALA A 73 9.74 -13.09 0.10
C ALA A 73 9.44 -14.54 -0.33
N ARG A 74 9.33 -15.48 0.62
CA ARG A 74 8.96 -16.88 0.33
C ARG A 74 7.54 -16.99 -0.23
N ILE A 75 6.59 -16.22 0.31
CA ILE A 75 5.21 -16.20 -0.18
C ILE A 75 5.16 -15.61 -1.59
N LEU A 76 5.85 -14.50 -1.83
CA LEU A 76 5.92 -13.88 -3.16
C LEU A 76 6.53 -14.83 -4.19
N ARG A 77 7.65 -15.49 -3.87
CA ARG A 77 8.27 -16.50 -4.76
C ARG A 77 7.34 -17.67 -5.10
N ARG A 78 6.46 -18.06 -4.18
CA ARG A 78 5.51 -19.16 -4.40
C ARG A 78 4.28 -18.75 -5.21
N ASN A 79 3.90 -17.48 -5.17
CA ASN A 79 2.62 -17.00 -5.72
C ASN A 79 2.77 -16.06 -6.92
N HIS A 80 3.97 -15.56 -7.23
CA HIS A 80 4.17 -14.54 -8.26
C HIS A 80 5.28 -14.89 -9.24
N HIS A 81 4.95 -14.78 -10.53
CA HIS A 81 5.83 -14.79 -11.69
C HIS A 81 6.18 -13.37 -12.18
N LEU A 82 5.74 -12.31 -11.48
CA LEU A 82 5.77 -10.92 -12.00
C LEU A 82 6.54 -9.89 -11.16
N LEU A 83 6.89 -10.20 -9.90
CA LEU A 83 7.57 -9.24 -9.01
C LEU A 83 9.03 -9.60 -8.72
N VAL A 84 9.39 -10.89 -8.81
CA VAL A 84 10.72 -11.39 -8.41
C VAL A 84 11.82 -10.89 -9.36
N ASP A 85 11.49 -10.65 -10.63
CA ASP A 85 12.49 -10.24 -11.63
C ASP A 85 12.83 -8.73 -11.55
N LYS A 86 11.94 -7.91 -10.96
CA LYS A 86 12.13 -6.46 -10.87
C LYS A 86 12.92 -6.03 -9.63
N TYR A 87 12.76 -6.75 -8.51
CA TYR A 87 13.38 -6.37 -7.23
C TYR A 87 14.00 -7.57 -6.52
N ASP A 88 15.18 -7.38 -5.95
CA ASP A 88 15.83 -8.42 -5.14
C ASP A 88 15.29 -8.46 -3.71
N PHE A 89 14.25 -9.26 -3.48
CA PHE A 89 13.66 -9.46 -2.15
C PHE A 89 14.54 -10.25 -1.15
N THR A 90 15.79 -10.59 -1.49
CA THR A 90 16.76 -11.14 -0.53
C THR A 90 17.48 -10.06 0.27
N THR A 91 17.49 -8.82 -0.21
CA THR A 91 18.15 -7.67 0.41
C THR A 91 17.14 -6.66 0.91
N ILE A 92 17.49 -5.90 1.97
CA ILE A 92 16.66 -4.79 2.47
C ILE A 92 16.49 -3.73 1.37
N GLU A 93 17.53 -3.51 0.57
CA GLU A 93 17.50 -2.53 -0.51
C GLU A 93 16.47 -2.86 -1.59
N GLY A 94 16.36 -4.12 -2.01
CA GLY A 94 15.31 -4.51 -2.96
C GLY A 94 13.90 -4.31 -2.40
N TRP A 95 13.70 -4.46 -1.09
CA TRP A 95 12.44 -4.09 -0.43
C TRP A 95 12.20 -2.57 -0.44
N ASN A 96 13.18 -1.77 -0.05
CA ASN A 96 13.10 -0.30 -0.09
C ASN A 96 12.76 0.17 -1.52
N MET A 97 13.45 -0.33 -2.55
CA MET A 97 13.17 0.00 -3.95
C MET A 97 11.74 -0.34 -4.37
N MET A 98 11.20 -1.48 -3.93
CA MET A 98 9.81 -1.86 -4.22
C MET A 98 8.82 -0.89 -3.57
N PHE A 99 9.02 -0.58 -2.29
CA PHE A 99 8.15 0.36 -1.57
C PHE A 99 8.28 1.79 -2.10
N MET A 100 9.47 2.24 -2.47
CA MET A 100 9.70 3.52 -3.15
C MET A 100 8.91 3.59 -4.45
N SER A 101 9.01 2.57 -5.30
CA SER A 101 8.25 2.53 -6.55
C SER A 101 6.74 2.58 -6.31
N LYS A 102 6.23 1.95 -5.24
CA LYS A 102 4.82 2.08 -4.84
C LYS A 102 4.45 3.45 -4.30
N MET A 103 5.36 4.12 -3.59
CA MET A 103 5.15 5.49 -3.15
C MET A 103 5.16 6.47 -4.33
N GLU A 104 6.02 6.27 -5.33
CA GLU A 104 6.02 7.05 -6.58
C GLU A 104 4.70 6.89 -7.33
N GLU A 105 4.19 5.66 -7.48
CA GLU A 105 2.87 5.38 -8.06
C GLU A 105 1.77 6.17 -7.31
N PHE A 106 1.81 6.15 -5.97
CA PHE A 106 0.86 6.88 -5.13
C PHE A 106 0.96 8.41 -5.26
N CYS A 107 2.18 8.97 -5.26
CA CYS A 107 2.40 10.41 -5.42
C CYS A 107 2.03 10.92 -6.82
N ALA A 108 2.37 10.16 -7.87
CA ALA A 108 1.99 10.45 -9.24
C ALA A 108 0.47 10.46 -9.42
N TYR A 109 -0.23 9.54 -8.76
CA TYR A 109 -1.69 9.52 -8.75
C TYR A 109 -2.30 10.83 -8.20
N HIS A 110 -1.77 11.37 -7.10
CA HIS A 110 -2.30 12.60 -6.51
C HIS A 110 -2.02 13.86 -7.34
N THR A 111 -1.13 13.78 -8.32
CA THR A 111 -0.80 14.89 -9.24
C THR A 111 -1.48 14.75 -10.60
N ARG A 112 -1.83 13.53 -11.03
CA ARG A 112 -2.40 13.23 -12.36
C ARG A 112 -3.92 13.01 -12.32
N LYS A 113 -4.66 13.62 -13.26
CA LYS A 113 -6.15 13.61 -13.30
C LYS A 113 -6.76 12.38 -13.98
N ASP A 114 -5.95 11.52 -14.60
CA ASP A 114 -6.35 10.54 -15.61
C ASP A 114 -6.40 9.07 -15.13
N MET A 115 -6.04 8.76 -13.89
CA MET A 115 -6.12 7.39 -13.36
C MET A 115 -7.53 6.98 -12.90
N LYS A 116 -7.93 5.75 -13.27
CA LYS A 116 -9.22 5.12 -12.94
C LYS A 116 -9.38 4.92 -11.43
N GLN A 117 -10.62 4.92 -10.94
CA GLN A 117 -10.92 4.85 -9.50
C GLN A 117 -10.55 3.50 -8.87
N GLU A 118 -10.63 2.41 -9.62
CA GLU A 118 -10.28 1.05 -9.15
C GLU A 118 -8.79 0.93 -8.80
N ASP A 119 -7.91 1.55 -9.60
CA ASP A 119 -6.47 1.58 -9.34
C ASP A 119 -6.15 2.30 -8.02
N ARG A 120 -6.98 3.29 -7.64
CA ARG A 120 -6.82 4.06 -6.39
C ARG A 120 -7.06 3.20 -5.16
N GLN A 121 -8.10 2.38 -5.19
CA GLN A 121 -8.47 1.49 -4.08
C GLN A 121 -7.47 0.35 -3.90
N ASN A 122 -6.72 0.01 -4.96
CA ASN A 122 -5.68 -1.01 -4.92
C ASN A 122 -4.35 -0.46 -4.38
N LEU A 123 -4.02 0.81 -4.64
CA LEU A 123 -2.76 1.43 -4.20
C LEU A 123 -2.77 1.91 -2.75
N ALA A 124 -3.91 2.41 -2.26
CA ALA A 124 -4.02 2.96 -0.92
C ALA A 124 -5.41 2.74 -0.32
N THR A 125 -5.46 2.63 1.01
CA THR A 125 -6.73 2.63 1.75
C THR A 125 -7.32 4.04 1.80
N SER A 126 -8.63 4.13 2.06
CA SER A 126 -9.30 5.41 2.31
C SER A 126 -8.66 6.20 3.45
N ILE A 127 -8.18 5.50 4.49
CA ILE A 127 -7.48 6.09 5.64
C ILE A 127 -6.16 6.74 5.21
N ALA A 128 -5.36 6.05 4.39
CA ALA A 128 -4.11 6.60 3.86
C ALA A 128 -4.37 7.84 2.99
N ILE A 129 -5.35 7.78 2.08
CA ILE A 129 -5.74 8.90 1.22
C ILE A 129 -6.21 10.10 2.05
N SER A 130 -7.04 9.86 3.07
CA SER A 130 -7.52 10.90 3.98
C SER A 130 -6.37 11.54 4.75
N SER A 131 -5.48 10.72 5.30
CA SER A 131 -4.31 11.20 6.07
C SER A 131 -3.36 12.00 5.18
N TRP A 132 -3.11 11.56 3.95
CA TRP A 132 -2.32 12.30 2.97
C TRP A 132 -2.92 13.67 2.64
N SER A 133 -4.24 13.72 2.47
CA SER A 133 -4.96 14.97 2.21
C SER A 133 -4.88 15.95 3.37
N GLN A 134 -4.77 15.46 4.61
CA GLN A 134 -4.59 16.29 5.80
C GLN A 134 -3.16 16.85 5.94
N ILE A 135 -2.16 16.13 5.43
CA ILE A 135 -0.75 16.58 5.42
C ILE A 135 -0.51 17.70 4.41
N ARG A 136 -1.33 17.75 3.34
CA ARG A 136 -1.24 18.74 2.27
C ARG A 136 -1.20 20.18 2.82
N PRO A 137 -0.19 20.99 2.46
CA PRO A 137 -0.15 22.41 2.84
C PRO A 137 -1.37 23.18 2.31
N ARG A 138 -1.89 24.09 3.13
CA ARG A 138 -3.02 24.96 2.75
C ARG A 138 -2.54 26.11 1.85
N ASN A 139 -3.47 26.71 1.10
CA ASN A 139 -3.24 27.91 0.27
C ASN A 139 -2.29 27.71 -0.94
N ILE A 140 -2.07 26.47 -1.36
CA ILE A 140 -1.28 26.12 -2.54
C ILE A 140 -2.19 25.83 -3.74
N THR A 141 -1.76 26.29 -4.92
CA THR A 141 -2.35 25.94 -6.22
C THR A 141 -1.97 24.52 -6.63
N SER A 142 -0.69 24.16 -6.47
CA SER A 142 -0.17 22.85 -6.82
C SER A 142 0.77 22.34 -5.73
N TRP A 143 0.77 21.02 -5.61
CA TRP A 143 1.61 20.25 -4.71
C TRP A 143 2.18 19.09 -5.50
N THR A 144 3.47 19.13 -5.78
CA THR A 144 4.18 18.00 -6.35
C THR A 144 5.03 17.38 -5.26
N VAL A 145 4.96 16.06 -5.13
CA VAL A 145 5.71 15.30 -4.13
C VAL A 145 6.48 14.22 -4.84
N VAL A 146 7.78 14.14 -4.58
CA VAL A 146 8.68 13.14 -5.14
C VAL A 146 9.38 12.44 -3.98
N PRO A 147 9.06 11.16 -3.71
CA PRO A 147 9.82 10.39 -2.74
C PRO A 147 11.23 10.15 -3.30
N TYR A 148 12.27 10.30 -2.46
CA TYR A 148 13.66 10.06 -2.89
C TYR A 148 14.44 9.11 -1.98
N GLU A 149 13.99 8.91 -0.75
CA GLU A 149 14.62 7.97 0.19
C GLU A 149 13.57 7.24 1.02
N SER A 150 13.82 5.95 1.30
CA SER A 150 13.03 5.21 2.28
C SER A 150 13.87 4.22 3.07
N SER A 151 13.41 3.95 4.29
CA SER A 151 14.00 2.95 5.16
C SER A 151 12.91 2.19 5.89
N ILE A 152 12.95 0.86 5.82
CA ILE A 152 12.08 -0.01 6.61
C ILE A 152 12.50 0.07 8.07
N ILE A 153 11.60 0.60 8.89
CA ILE A 153 11.78 0.72 10.34
C ILE A 153 11.31 -0.56 11.03
N GLN A 154 10.19 -1.11 10.59
CA GLN A 154 9.56 -2.26 11.22
C GLN A 154 8.79 -3.09 10.21
N ALA A 155 8.79 -4.40 10.37
CA ALA A 155 7.80 -5.27 9.76
C ALA A 155 7.13 -6.13 10.83
N ARG A 156 5.84 -6.39 10.66
CA ARG A 156 5.05 -7.25 11.56
C ARG A 156 3.99 -8.02 10.80
N MET A 157 3.46 -9.07 11.43
CA MET A 157 2.24 -9.73 11.00
C MET A 157 1.09 -9.27 11.90
N ALA A 158 -0.04 -8.91 11.30
CA ALA A 158 -1.25 -8.51 12.01
C ALA A 158 -2.42 -9.40 11.58
N THR A 159 -3.25 -9.83 12.53
CA THR A 159 -4.45 -10.64 12.25
C THR A 159 -5.66 -9.98 12.87
N HIS A 160 -6.72 -9.80 12.09
CA HIS A 160 -7.97 -9.18 12.51
C HIS A 160 -9.15 -9.77 11.72
N HIS A 161 -10.25 -10.11 12.39
CA HIS A 161 -11.44 -10.73 11.78
C HIS A 161 -11.12 -11.87 10.79
N ASN A 162 -10.27 -12.83 11.19
CA ASN A 162 -9.81 -13.97 10.36
C ASN A 162 -9.04 -13.60 9.08
N HIS A 163 -8.61 -12.36 8.96
CA HIS A 163 -7.73 -11.91 7.90
C HIS A 163 -6.36 -11.60 8.47
N THR A 164 -5.32 -11.95 7.74
CA THR A 164 -3.93 -11.73 8.14
C THR A 164 -3.21 -10.91 7.08
N TRP A 165 -2.39 -9.97 7.55
CA TRP A 165 -1.56 -9.11 6.73
C TRP A 165 -0.13 -9.10 7.24
N TYR A 166 0.82 -8.91 6.33
CA TYR A 166 2.10 -8.35 6.68
C TYR A 166 2.02 -6.83 6.57
N GLN A 167 2.51 -6.13 7.59
CA GLN A 167 2.58 -4.67 7.65
C GLN A 167 4.04 -4.24 7.76
N TYR A 168 4.39 -3.18 7.03
CA TYR A 168 5.73 -2.61 6.98
C TYR A 168 5.62 -1.13 7.26
N VAL A 169 6.29 -0.68 8.31
CA VAL A 169 6.42 0.74 8.64
C VAL A 169 7.73 1.22 8.05
N LEU A 170 7.62 2.20 7.16
CA LEU A 170 8.75 2.84 6.53
C LEU A 170 8.83 4.28 6.96
N GLN A 171 10.04 4.77 7.14
CA GLN A 171 10.34 6.19 7.07
C GLN A 171 10.60 6.53 5.61
N VAL A 172 9.94 7.57 5.10
CA VAL A 172 10.05 8.01 3.71
C VAL A 172 10.30 9.51 3.70
N ASP A 173 11.38 9.90 3.04
CA ASP A 173 11.70 11.31 2.80
C ASP A 173 11.23 11.70 1.39
N VAL A 174 10.56 12.84 1.33
CA VAL A 174 9.96 13.37 0.11
C VAL A 174 10.40 14.80 -0.13
N GLU A 175 10.75 15.09 -1.38
CA GLU A 175 10.88 16.44 -1.88
C GLU A 175 9.51 16.97 -2.29
N GLU A 176 9.16 18.15 -1.79
CA GLU A 176 7.91 18.82 -2.10
C GLU A 176 8.18 20.12 -2.84
N LEU A 177 7.48 20.30 -3.96
CA LEU A 177 7.42 21.56 -4.69
C LEU A 177 6.02 22.17 -4.54
N LEU A 178 5.96 23.31 -3.85
CA LEU A 178 4.73 24.04 -3.54
C LEU A 178 4.60 25.26 -4.45
N THR A 179 3.45 25.45 -5.09
CA THR A 179 3.13 26.70 -5.79
C THR A 179 1.95 27.40 -5.12
N PHE A 180 2.10 28.66 -4.71
CA PHE A 180 1.06 29.39 -3.95
C PHE A 180 0.09 30.17 -4.84
N HIS A 181 -1.19 30.23 -4.44
CA HIS A 181 -2.28 30.85 -5.23
C HIS A 181 -2.06 32.32 -5.60
N LYS A 182 -1.44 33.12 -4.73
CA LYS A 182 -1.37 34.59 -4.91
C LYS A 182 -0.06 35.10 -5.48
N SER A 183 1.06 34.45 -5.15
CA SER A 183 2.39 34.97 -5.47
C SER A 183 3.05 34.28 -6.66
N LYS A 184 2.49 33.16 -7.15
CA LYS A 184 3.18 32.19 -8.04
C LYS A 184 4.57 31.79 -7.54
N LYS A 185 4.89 32.08 -6.27
CA LYS A 185 6.14 31.70 -5.63
C LYS A 185 6.18 30.19 -5.55
N GLN A 186 7.31 29.63 -5.95
CA GLN A 186 7.62 28.23 -5.74
C GLN A 186 8.46 28.10 -4.47
N LEU A 187 8.15 27.10 -3.67
CA LEU A 187 8.94 26.73 -2.50
C LEU A 187 9.23 25.23 -2.56
N GLY A 188 10.52 24.91 -2.61
CA GLY A 188 11.00 23.55 -2.35
C GLY A 188 11.14 23.33 -0.85
N ARG A 189 10.71 22.17 -0.36
CA ARG A 189 11.03 21.70 0.99
C ARG A 189 11.18 20.19 1.01
N VAL A 190 11.89 19.68 2.00
CA VAL A 190 11.93 18.26 2.32
C VAL A 190 10.98 17.99 3.47
N SER A 191 10.22 16.90 3.40
CA SER A 191 9.45 16.40 4.54
C SER A 191 9.67 14.91 4.73
N ARG A 192 9.59 14.48 5.98
CA ARG A 192 9.72 13.08 6.39
C ARG A 192 8.37 12.57 6.85
N ASN A 193 8.02 11.37 6.42
CA ASN A 193 6.75 10.74 6.75
C ASN A 193 6.96 9.29 7.15
N TYR A 194 6.15 8.80 8.09
CA TYR A 194 5.96 7.37 8.28
C TYR A 194 4.85 6.87 7.36
N VAL A 195 5.17 5.84 6.57
CA VAL A 195 4.26 5.21 5.63
C VAL A 195 4.11 3.75 6.03
N VAL A 196 2.86 3.30 6.20
CA VAL A 196 2.57 1.90 6.47
C VAL A 196 2.11 1.25 5.17
N PHE A 197 2.87 0.25 4.73
CA PHE A 197 2.45 -0.66 3.67
C PHE A 197 1.87 -1.92 4.27
N GLU A 198 0.92 -2.52 3.57
CA GLU A 198 0.41 -3.84 3.94
C GLU A 198 0.19 -4.74 2.74
N MET A 199 0.34 -6.05 2.97
CA MET A 199 0.04 -7.11 2.02
C MET A 199 -0.84 -8.15 2.70
N SER A 200 -2.03 -8.39 2.16
CA SER A 200 -2.93 -9.43 2.68
C SER A 200 -2.44 -10.82 2.26
N LEU A 201 -2.50 -11.78 3.20
CA LEU A 201 -2.23 -13.19 2.88
C LEU A 201 -3.28 -13.79 1.93
N ALA A 202 -4.50 -13.25 1.90
CA ALA A 202 -5.54 -13.67 0.98
C ALA A 202 -5.28 -13.22 -0.48
N LYS A 203 -4.46 -12.17 -0.67
CA LYS A 203 -4.06 -11.65 -1.99
C LYS A 203 -2.56 -11.34 -2.00
N PRO A 204 -1.68 -12.36 -2.01
CA PRO A 204 -0.24 -12.15 -2.01
C PRO A 204 0.24 -11.29 -3.19
N GLY A 205 1.19 -10.39 -2.94
CA GLY A 205 1.79 -9.49 -3.93
C GLY A 205 1.01 -8.20 -4.19
N ALA A 206 -0.21 -8.07 -3.69
CA ALA A 206 -0.95 -6.80 -3.71
C ALA A 206 -0.59 -5.96 -2.48
N PHE A 207 0.48 -5.17 -2.60
CA PHE A 207 0.87 -4.18 -1.59
C PHE A 207 0.07 -2.90 -1.75
N ARG A 208 -0.39 -2.33 -0.63
CA ARG A 208 -1.07 -1.04 -0.58
C ARG A 208 -0.61 -0.21 0.61
N ILE A 209 -0.73 1.10 0.50
CA ILE A 209 -0.49 2.03 1.61
C ILE A 209 -1.73 2.03 2.51
N SER A 210 -1.57 1.67 3.79
CA SER A 210 -2.66 1.62 4.76
C SER A 210 -2.74 2.86 5.66
N ALA A 211 -1.61 3.54 5.89
CA ALA A 211 -1.57 4.79 6.64
C ALA A 211 -0.37 5.65 6.22
N ILE A 212 -0.52 6.97 6.36
CA ILE A 212 0.58 7.93 6.24
C ILE A 212 0.49 8.91 7.40
N ARG A 213 1.63 9.19 8.04
CA ARG A 213 1.75 10.12 9.17
C ARG A 213 2.98 11.01 8.98
N PRO A 214 2.91 12.32 9.27
CA PRO A 214 4.09 13.15 9.28
C PRO A 214 5.03 12.67 10.39
N PHE A 215 6.33 12.64 10.09
CA PHE A 215 7.34 12.48 11.13
C PHE A 215 7.31 13.74 12.00
N ARG A 216 7.13 13.54 13.30
CA ARG A 216 7.34 14.57 14.29
C ARG A 216 8.64 14.18 14.97
N GLU A 217 9.68 14.95 14.72
CA GLU A 217 10.78 15.03 15.69
C GLU A 217 10.08 15.34 17.01
N SER A 218 10.21 14.45 18.00
CA SER A 218 9.80 14.78 19.36
C SER A 218 10.47 16.10 19.72
N ASP A 219 9.70 17.04 20.27
CA ASP A 219 10.25 18.28 20.83
C ASP A 219 11.28 17.90 21.90
N ASP A 220 12.55 17.79 21.51
CA ASP A 220 13.75 17.74 22.37
C ASP A 220 14.88 18.52 21.68
#